data_AF-A0A804QK61-F1
#
_entry.id   AF-A0A804QK61-F1
#
_cell.length_a   1.000
_cell.length_b   1.000
_cell.length_c   1.000
_cell.angle_alpha   90.00
_cell.angle_beta   90.00
_cell.angle_gamma   90.00
#
_symmetry.space_group_name_H-M   'P 1'
#
loop_
_entity.id
_entity.type
_entity.pdbx_description
1 polymer ?
#
loop_
_entity_poly.entity_id
_entity_poly.type
_entity_poly.pdbx_seq_one_letter_code
_entity_poly.pdbx_strand_id
1 'polypeptide(L)'
;MEKGPREKLVYVTCVYNGTGINKPDYLATVDLDPSSPTYSQVIHRLPVIHIGDELHHSGWNSCSSCHGDPSAKRRFLILPSLL
;
A
#
# COMPACT_ATOMS: atom_id res chain seq x y z
N MET A 1 -19.23 -16.23 5.83
CA MET A 1 -18.31 -15.13 5.50
C MET A 1 -19.00 -13.84 5.89
N GLU A 2 -18.42 -13.05 6.78
CA GLU A 2 -18.92 -11.70 7.06
C GLU A 2 -18.70 -10.81 5.83
N LYS A 3 -19.67 -9.95 5.52
CA LYS A 3 -19.57 -9.01 4.41
C LYS A 3 -19.03 -7.68 4.94
N GLY A 4 -17.74 -7.43 4.74
CA GLY A 4 -17.14 -6.12 5.00
C GLY A 4 -17.65 -5.05 4.01
N PRO A 5 -17.51 -3.75 4.34
CA PRO A 5 -17.77 -2.69 3.39
C PRO A 5 -16.80 -2.79 2.20
N ARG A 6 -17.24 -2.35 1.02
CA ARG A 6 -16.38 -2.25 -0.15
C ARG A 6 -15.21 -1.28 0.10
N GLU A 7 -14.03 -1.64 -0.35
CA GLU A 7 -12.85 -0.78 -0.31
C GLU A 7 -13.04 0.49 -1.14
N LYS A 8 -12.52 1.61 -0.62
CA LYS A 8 -12.50 2.90 -1.32
C LYS A 8 -11.10 3.33 -1.75
N LEU A 9 -10.08 2.66 -1.23
CA LEU A 9 -8.67 2.92 -1.52
C LEU A 9 -7.93 1.59 -1.68
N VAL A 10 -6.93 1.58 -2.54
CA VAL A 10 -5.91 0.51 -2.60
C VAL A 10 -4.51 1.12 -2.60
N TYR A 11 -3.58 0.41 -1.97
CA TYR A 11 -2.16 0.77 -1.92
C TYR A 11 -1.37 -0.17 -2.81
N VAL A 12 -0.54 0.39 -3.69
CA VAL A 12 0.19 -0.37 -4.72
C VAL A 12 1.67 0.01 -4.67
N THR A 13 2.54 -0.99 -4.50
CA THR A 13 4.00 -0.79 -4.61
C THR A 13 4.36 -0.49 -6.06
N CYS A 14 5.15 0.56 -6.28
CA CYS A 14 5.58 0.99 -7.60
C CYS A 14 7.11 1.09 -7.63
N VAL A 15 7.72 0.31 -8.53
CA VAL A 15 9.16 0.07 -8.59
C VAL A 15 9.77 0.76 -9.81
N TYR A 16 10.84 1.52 -9.60
CA TYR A 16 11.71 2.01 -10.66
C TYR A 16 12.98 1.18 -10.83
N ASN A 17 13.34 0.34 -9.85
CA ASN A 17 14.47 -0.58 -10.01
C ASN A 17 14.31 -1.42 -11.29
N GLY A 18 15.39 -1.57 -12.05
CA GLY A 18 15.39 -2.27 -13.34
C GLY A 18 14.82 -1.49 -14.54
N THR A 19 14.28 -0.27 -14.35
CA THR A 19 13.71 0.54 -15.46
C THR A 19 14.69 1.53 -16.10
N GLY A 20 15.86 1.74 -15.49
CA GLY A 20 16.82 2.80 -15.87
C GLY A 20 16.45 4.20 -15.35
N ILE A 21 15.32 4.35 -14.64
CA ILE A 21 14.90 5.61 -14.03
C ILE A 21 15.55 5.76 -12.65
N ASN A 22 16.36 6.82 -12.48
CA ASN A 22 17.05 7.11 -11.23
C ASN A 22 16.16 7.89 -10.23
N LYS A 23 15.16 7.22 -9.65
CA LYS A 23 14.25 7.78 -8.64
C LYS A 23 13.91 6.74 -7.57
N PRO A 24 13.55 7.15 -6.33
CA PRO A 24 13.05 6.22 -5.33
C PRO A 24 11.74 5.56 -5.79
N ASP A 25 11.56 4.31 -5.40
CA ASP A 25 10.28 3.60 -5.47
C ASP A 25 9.22 4.37 -4.65
N TYR A 26 7.96 4.02 -4.83
CA TYR A 26 6.90 4.68 -4.07
C TYR A 26 5.70 3.77 -3.83
N LEU A 27 4.94 4.10 -2.78
CA LEU A 27 3.59 3.57 -2.58
C LEU A 27 2.58 4.50 -3.25
N ALA A 28 1.85 3.99 -4.23
CA ALA A 28 0.71 4.68 -4.82
C ALA A 28 -0.55 4.42 -3.99
N THR A 29 -1.29 5.48 -3.68
CA THR A 29 -2.68 5.37 -3.19
C THR A 29 -3.61 5.61 -4.37
N VAL A 30 -4.44 4.62 -4.70
CA VAL A 30 -5.41 4.68 -5.80
C VAL A 30 -6.82 4.76 -5.23
N ASP A 31 -7.61 5.68 -5.77
CA ASP A 31 -9.00 5.86 -5.42
C ASP A 31 -9.88 4.83 -6.16
N LEU A 32 -10.62 4.03 -5.38
CA LEU A 32 -11.50 2.97 -5.85
C LEU A 32 -12.99 3.27 -5.64
N ASP A 33 -13.35 4.43 -5.12
CA ASP A 33 -14.75 4.80 -4.90
C ASP A 33 -15.39 5.28 -6.21
N PRO A 34 -16.37 4.55 -6.82
CA PRO A 34 -17.00 4.96 -8.08
C PRO A 34 -17.79 6.27 -7.99
N SER A 35 -18.11 6.73 -6.77
CA SER A 35 -18.78 8.01 -6.54
C SER A 35 -17.81 9.19 -6.40
N SER A 36 -16.51 8.92 -6.31
CA SER A 36 -15.47 9.94 -6.17
C SER A 36 -15.13 10.60 -7.52
N PRO A 37 -14.89 11.93 -7.57
CA PRO A 37 -14.42 12.61 -8.77
C PRO A 37 -13.02 12.16 -9.22
N THR A 38 -12.25 11.52 -8.34
CA THR A 38 -10.91 10.96 -8.63
C THR A 38 -10.91 9.45 -8.81
N TYR A 39 -12.09 8.83 -9.02
CA TYR A 39 -12.21 7.40 -9.25
C TYR A 39 -11.22 6.91 -10.33
N SER A 40 -10.53 5.81 -10.04
CA SER A 40 -9.53 5.18 -10.91
C SER A 40 -8.26 6.01 -11.15
N GLN A 41 -7.93 6.94 -10.24
CA GLN A 41 -6.71 7.75 -10.30
C GLN A 41 -5.76 7.47 -9.14
N VAL A 42 -4.46 7.71 -9.37
CA VAL A 42 -3.46 7.77 -8.29
C VAL A 42 -3.60 9.13 -7.60
N ILE A 43 -4.12 9.12 -6.37
CA ILE A 43 -4.38 10.34 -5.59
C ILE A 43 -3.22 10.74 -4.67
N HIS A 44 -2.28 9.82 -4.43
CA HIS A 44 -1.08 10.11 -3.64
C HIS A 44 0.08 9.20 -4.05
N ARG A 45 1.31 9.71 -3.92
CA ARG A 45 2.55 8.96 -4.10
C ARG A 45 3.45 9.22 -2.90
N LEU A 46 3.72 8.18 -2.12
CA LEU A 46 4.67 8.23 -1.01
C LEU A 46 6.01 7.64 -1.47
N PRO A 47 7.02 8.45 -1.80
CA PRO A 47 8.35 7.92 -2.12
C PRO A 47 9.00 7.28 -0.90
N VAL A 48 9.75 6.21 -1.13
CA VAL A 48 10.67 5.67 -0.12
C VAL A 48 11.93 6.54 -0.03
N ILE A 49 12.74 6.28 1.00
CA ILE A 49 13.88 7.13 1.33
C ILE A 49 15.03 6.89 0.34
N HIS A 50 15.30 5.64 -0.03
CA HIS A 50 16.48 5.31 -0.82
C HIS A 50 16.13 4.89 -2.25
N ILE A 51 17.03 5.25 -3.17
CA ILE A 51 16.95 4.78 -4.55
C ILE A 51 17.43 3.34 -4.59
N GLY A 52 16.68 2.48 -5.27
CA GLY A 52 17.05 1.08 -5.45
C GLY A 52 16.56 0.13 -4.36
N ASP A 53 15.73 0.57 -3.41
CA ASP A 53 15.15 -0.32 -2.37
C ASP A 53 14.42 -1.54 -2.97
N GLU A 54 13.81 -1.41 -4.16
CA GLU A 54 13.03 -2.48 -4.80
C GLU A 54 11.87 -2.95 -3.90
N LEU A 55 10.85 -2.09 -3.78
CA LEU A 55 9.62 -2.43 -3.06
C LEU A 55 8.97 -3.67 -3.66
N HIS A 56 8.85 -4.74 -2.88
CA HIS A 56 8.42 -6.04 -3.42
C HIS A 56 7.09 -6.54 -2.83
N HIS A 57 6.96 -6.56 -1.51
CA HIS A 57 5.74 -7.02 -0.83
C HIS A 57 5.16 -5.91 0.05
N SER A 58 3.89 -6.07 0.43
CA SER A 58 3.26 -5.21 1.43
C SER A 58 2.28 -5.99 2.29
N GLY A 59 2.12 -5.57 3.54
CA GLY A 59 1.23 -6.23 4.47
C GLY A 59 0.85 -5.36 5.65
N TRP A 60 -0.36 -5.56 6.17
CA TRP A 60 -0.77 -4.90 7.40
C TRP A 60 -0.17 -5.59 8.61
N ASN A 61 0.26 -4.82 9.61
CA ASN A 61 0.82 -5.36 10.86
C ASN A 61 -0.16 -6.23 11.67
N SER A 62 -1.46 -6.12 11.39
CA SER A 62 -2.51 -6.93 11.99
C SER A 62 -3.66 -7.11 11.00
N CYS A 63 -4.30 -8.27 11.06
CA CYS A 63 -5.42 -8.65 10.22
C CYS A 63 -6.41 -9.51 11.02
N SER A 64 -7.36 -10.14 10.33
CA SER A 64 -8.40 -10.97 10.94
C SER A 64 -7.85 -12.16 11.74
N SER A 65 -6.61 -12.58 11.53
CA SER A 65 -5.98 -13.66 12.31
C SER A 65 -5.72 -13.27 13.77
N CYS A 66 -5.70 -11.98 14.12
CA CYS A 66 -5.56 -11.49 15.49
C CYS A 66 -6.91 -11.44 16.25
N HIS A 67 -7.91 -12.23 15.81
CA HIS A 67 -9.23 -12.23 16.42
C HIS A 67 -9.18 -12.52 17.92
N GLY A 68 -9.87 -11.71 18.72
CA GLY A 68 -9.93 -11.85 20.18
C GLY A 68 -8.78 -11.20 20.95
N ASP A 69 -7.75 -10.67 20.27
CA ASP A 69 -6.66 -9.92 20.93
C ASP A 69 -6.97 -8.41 20.93
N PRO A 70 -7.33 -7.80 22.07
CA PRO A 70 -7.64 -6.37 22.14
C PRO A 70 -6.42 -5.46 21.99
N SER A 71 -5.20 -6.01 22.11
CA SER A 71 -3.96 -5.26 21.92
C SER A 71 -3.60 -5.10 20.43
N ALA A 72 -4.08 -6.01 19.58
CA ALA A 72 -3.84 -6.00 18.15
C ALA A 72 -4.60 -4.87 17.47
N LYS A 73 -3.87 -3.99 16.76
CA LYS A 73 -4.45 -2.89 15.99
C LYS A 73 -3.84 -2.86 14.59
N ARG A 74 -4.67 -2.90 13.54
CA ARG A 74 -4.27 -2.61 12.15
C ARG A 74 -3.96 -1.12 12.03
N ARG A 75 -2.67 -0.76 12.12
CA ARG A 75 -2.19 0.63 12.20
C ARG A 75 -1.04 0.92 11.26
N PHE A 76 -0.25 -0.08 10.93
CA PHE A 76 0.96 0.07 10.14
C PHE A 76 0.85 -0.79 8.88
N LEU A 77 1.10 -0.17 7.73
CA LEU A 77 1.38 -0.87 6.50
C LEU A 77 2.89 -1.07 6.43
N ILE A 78 3.32 -2.33 6.36
CA ILE A 78 4.72 -2.74 6.29
C ILE A 78 5.08 -2.93 4.83
N LEU A 79 6.20 -2.34 4.42
CA LEU A 79 6.70 -2.33 3.04
C LEU A 79 8.15 -2.83 2.99
N PRO A 80 8.38 -4.16 2.97
CA PRO A 80 9.73 -4.69 2.81
C PRO A 80 10.33 -4.35 1.44
N SER A 81 11.59 -3.92 1.45
CA SER A 81 12.49 -3.77 0.32
C SER A 81 13.34 -5.04 0.15
N LEU A 82 13.89 -5.26 -1.05
CA LEU A 82 14.85 -6.36 -1.28
C LEU A 82 16.30 -5.95 -1.06
N LEU A 83 16.55 -4.64 -1.01
CA LEU A 83 17.88 -4.04 -0.85
C LEU A 83 17.90 -3.07 0.35
#